data_AF-A0A221MGA9-F1
#
_entry.id   AF-A0A221MGA9-F1
#
_cell.length_a   1.000
_cell.length_b   1.000
_cell.length_c   1.000
_cell.angle_alpha   90.00
_cell.angle_beta   90.00
_cell.angle_gamma   90.00
#
_symmetry.space_group_name_H-M   'P 1'
#
loop_
_entity.id
_entity.type
_entity.pdbx_description
1 polymer ?
#
loop_
_entity_poly.entity_id
_entity_poly.type
_entity_poly.pdbx_seq_one_letter_code
_entity_poly.pdbx_strand_id
1 'polypeptide(L)' 'MLNSKKMKFFKGNVEDLDAIAVIYCNTFIGYDYTSDDINEAKQTIIKHSTYPGFQGIKYINESNKVVGFA' A
#
# COMPACT_ATOMS: atom_id res chain seq x y z
N MET A 1 17.46 -20.47 4.33
CA MET A 1 17.64 -19.03 4.10
C MET A 1 16.63 -18.30 4.96
N LEU A 2 17.08 -17.40 5.85
CA LEU A 2 16.18 -16.59 6.68
C LEU A 2 15.54 -15.50 5.81
N ASN A 3 14.22 -15.58 5.62
CA ASN A 3 13.41 -14.59 4.89
C ASN A 3 13.58 -13.19 5.48
N SER A 4 14.30 -12.28 4.81
CA SER A 4 14.46 -10.91 5.33
C SER A 4 13.32 -10.00 4.84
N LYS A 5 12.17 -10.05 5.53
CA LYS A 5 11.12 -9.03 5.35
C LYS A 5 11.61 -7.70 5.94
N LYS A 6 11.54 -6.61 5.16
CA LYS A 6 11.98 -5.28 5.60
C LYS A 6 10.77 -4.36 5.74
N MET A 7 10.65 -3.71 6.90
CA MET A 7 9.69 -2.63 7.11
C MET A 7 10.33 -1.30 6.70
N LYS A 8 9.59 -0.48 5.96
CA LYS A 8 9.99 0.89 5.63
C LYS A 8 8.80 1.83 5.87
N PHE A 9 9.09 3.10 6.17
CA PHE A 9 8.04 4.11 6.20
C PHE A 9 7.48 4.34 4.80
N PHE A 10 6.16 4.48 4.74
CA PHE A 10 5.44 5.00 3.59
C PHE A 10 5.13 6.47 3.85
N LYS A 11 5.61 7.34 2.96
CA LYS A 11 5.46 8.81 3.08
C LYS A 11 4.62 9.38 1.94
N GLY A 12 3.64 8.62 1.45
CA GLY A 12 2.77 9.07 0.36
C GLY A 12 3.46 9.14 -1.01
N ASN A 13 4.57 8.41 -1.22
CA ASN A 13 5.26 8.40 -2.49
C ASN A 13 4.50 7.58 -3.55
N VAL A 14 4.55 8.03 -4.79
CA VAL A 14 3.76 7.47 -5.90
C VAL A 14 4.19 6.04 -6.27
N GLU A 15 5.46 5.70 -6.10
CA GLU A 15 6.03 4.41 -6.55
C GLU A 15 5.38 3.19 -5.89
N ASP A 16 4.96 3.30 -4.62
CA ASP A 16 4.36 2.18 -3.88
C ASP A 16 2.82 2.22 -3.87
N LEU A 17 2.24 3.34 -4.32
CA LEU A 17 0.82 3.61 -4.18
C LEU A 17 -0.04 2.56 -4.88
N ASP A 18 0.37 2.12 -6.08
CA ASP A 18 -0.35 1.13 -6.86
C ASP A 18 -0.40 -0.23 -6.16
N ALA A 19 0.73 -0.67 -5.60
CA ALA A 19 0.80 -1.92 -4.87
C ALA A 19 -0.02 -1.86 -3.57
N ILE A 20 0.02 -0.72 -2.86
CA ILE A 20 -0.76 -0.53 -1.64
C ILE A 20 -2.26 -0.48 -1.95
N ALA A 21 -2.68 0.19 -3.04
CA ALA A 21 -4.07 0.21 -3.46
C ALA A 21 -4.59 -1.20 -3.80
N VAL A 22 -3.79 -2.01 -4.49
CA VAL A 22 -4.13 -3.42 -4.75
C VAL A 22 -4.26 -4.22 -3.44
N ILE A 23 -3.35 -4.03 -2.48
CA ILE A 23 -3.45 -4.69 -1.16
C ILE A 23 -4.72 -4.25 -0.42
N TYR A 24 -5.05 -2.95 -0.47
CA TYR A 24 -6.27 -2.40 0.11
C TYR A 24 -7.52 -3.05 -0.49
N CYS A 25 -7.65 -3.06 -1.81
CA CYS A 25 -8.81 -3.64 -2.48
C CYS A 25 -8.95 -5.14 -2.17
N ASN A 26 -7.85 -5.90 -2.23
CA ASN A 26 -7.85 -7.32 -1.83
C ASN A 26 -8.32 -7.55 -0.39
N THR A 27 -8.03 -6.61 0.52
CA THR A 27 -8.33 -6.74 1.95
C THR A 27 -9.77 -6.33 2.28
N PHE A 28 -10.26 -5.23 1.69
CA PHE A 28 -11.51 -4.60 2.10
C PHE A 28 -12.66 -4.78 1.10
N ILE A 29 -12.36 -5.02 -0.17
CA ILE A 29 -13.36 -5.18 -1.25
C ILE A 29 -13.48 -6.66 -1.65
N GLY A 30 -12.35 -7.38 -1.69
CA GLY A 30 -12.28 -8.78 -2.12
C GLY A 30 -11.69 -8.91 -3.53
N TYR A 31 -11.73 -10.11 -4.13
CA TYR A 31 -11.02 -10.38 -5.40
C TYR A 31 -11.72 -9.85 -6.66
N ASP A 32 -12.97 -9.40 -6.55
CA ASP A 32 -13.78 -8.93 -7.68
C ASP A 32 -13.73 -7.40 -7.85
N TYR A 33 -12.74 -6.73 -7.26
CA TYR A 33 -12.58 -5.29 -7.42
C TYR A 33 -12.29 -4.90 -8.87
N THR A 34 -12.76 -3.72 -9.25
CA THR A 34 -12.58 -3.14 -10.57
C THR A 34 -11.39 -2.18 -10.61
N SER A 35 -11.05 -1.72 -11.81
CA SER A 35 -10.06 -0.65 -11.98
C SER A 35 -10.49 0.66 -11.29
N ASP A 36 -11.79 0.92 -11.21
CA ASP A 36 -12.32 2.12 -10.55
C ASP A 36 -12.13 2.03 -9.03
N ASP A 37 -12.36 0.86 -8.44
CA ASP A 37 -12.08 0.60 -7.02
C ASP A 37 -10.61 0.83 -6.67
N ILE A 38 -9.68 0.41 -7.55
CA ILE A 38 -8.25 0.69 -7.39
C ILE A 38 -8.02 2.20 -7.39
N ASN A 39 -8.62 2.93 -8.33
CA ASN A 39 -8.44 4.38 -8.42
C ASN A 39 -8.99 5.09 -7.17
N GLU A 40 -10.15 4.67 -6.67
CA GLU A 40 -10.73 5.20 -5.43
C GLU A 40 -9.86 4.88 -4.20
N ALA A 41 -9.31 3.67 -4.12
CA ALA A 41 -8.37 3.29 -3.09
C ALA A 41 -7.11 4.17 -3.13
N LYS A 42 -6.54 4.43 -4.32
CA LYS A 42 -5.40 5.35 -4.48
C LYS A 42 -5.72 6.75 -3.96
N GLN A 43 -6.88 7.31 -4.32
CA GLN A 43 -7.29 8.63 -3.84
C GLN A 43 -7.44 8.66 -2.32
N THR A 44 -8.02 7.60 -1.75
CA THR A 44 -8.17 7.43 -0.30
C THR A 44 -6.82 7.38 0.40
N ILE A 45 -5.87 6.58 -0.10
CA ILE A 45 -4.53 6.46 0.47
C ILE A 45 -3.79 7.81 0.39
N ILE A 46 -3.80 8.47 -0.78
CA ILE A 46 -3.18 9.78 -0.96
C ILE A 46 -3.75 10.77 0.05
N LYS A 47 -5.08 10.90 0.10
CA LYS A 47 -5.78 11.84 0.99
C LYS A 47 -5.35 11.65 2.45
N HIS A 48 -5.21 10.42 2.91
CA HIS A 48 -4.83 10.17 4.30
C HIS A 48 -3.33 10.32 4.54
N SER A 49 -2.50 9.97 3.56
CA SER A 49 -1.05 10.04 3.67
C SER A 49 -0.49 11.47 3.78
N THR A 50 -1.28 12.47 3.37
CA THR A 50 -0.93 13.89 3.45
C THR A 50 -1.36 14.55 4.76
N TYR A 51 -2.15 13.88 5.62
CA TYR A 51 -2.53 14.48 6.90
C TYR A 51 -1.31 14.64 7.82
N PRO A 52 -1.18 15.80 8.51
CA PRO A 52 -0.16 15.99 9.52
C PRO A 52 -0.23 14.89 10.59
N GLY A 53 0.90 14.23 10.84
CA GLY A 53 0.99 13.13 11.81
C GLY A 53 0.71 11.74 11.23
N PHE A 54 0.37 11.61 9.95
CA PHE A 54 0.28 10.30 9.30
C PHE A 54 1.60 9.52 9.38
N GLN A 55 1.51 8.24 9.75
CA GLN A 55 2.65 7.32 9.82
C GLN A 55 2.29 5.98 9.17
N GLY A 56 2.51 5.88 7.87
CA GLY A 56 2.34 4.62 7.15
C GLY A 56 3.60 3.77 7.21
N ILE A 57 3.41 2.45 7.26
CA ILE A 57 4.47 1.45 7.19
C ILE A 57 4.17 0.50 6.04
N LYS A 58 5.14 0.33 5.15
CA LYS A 58 5.11 -0.68 4.08
C LYS A 58 6.06 -1.83 4.39
N TYR A 59 5.60 -3.03 4.11
CA TYR A 59 6.41 -4.24 4.16
C TYR A 59 6.91 -4.59 2.76
N ILE A 60 8.20 -4.84 2.66
CA ILE A 60 8.88 -5.13 1.40
C ILE A 60 9.52 -6.52 1.49
N ASN A 61 9.33 -7.31 0.44
CA ASN A 61 9.95 -8.62 0.28
C ASN A 61 11.37 -8.53 -0.31
N GLU A 62 12.02 -9.67 -0.52
CA GLU A 62 13.41 -9.73 -1.01
C GLU A 62 13.56 -9.22 -2.45
N SER A 63 12.48 -9.24 -3.24
CA SER A 63 12.44 -8.70 -4.60
C SER A 63 12.10 -7.21 -4.65
N ASN A 64 12.21 -6.50 -3.52
CA ASN A 64 11.81 -5.08 -3.38
C ASN A 64 10.33 -4.79 -3.71
N LYS A 65 9.44 -5.79 -3.67
CA LYS A 65 8.00 -5.58 -3.88
C LYS A 65 7.29 -5.32 -2.56
N VAL A 66 6.33 -4.40 -2.56
CA VAL A 66 5.43 -4.18 -1.43
C VAL A 66 4.47 -5.36 -1.30
N VAL A 67 4.40 -5.93 -0.10
CA VAL A 67 3.58 -7.11 0.21
C VAL A 67 2.68 -6.88 1.43
N GLY A 68 2.71 -5.69 2.02
CA GLY A 68 1.86 -5.33 3.15
C GLY A 68 1.94 -3.83 3.45
N PHE A 69 0.89 -3.33 4.08
CA PHE A 69 0.73 -1.92 4.43
C PHE A 69 -0.06 -1.79 5.75
N ALA A 70 0.33 -0.85 6.60
CA ALA A 70 -0.31 -0.49 7.85
C ALA A 70 -0.20 1.01 8.10
#